data_AF-A0A0G0KX84-F1
#
_entry.id   AF-A0A0G0KX84-F1
#
_cell.length_a   1.000
_cell.length_b   1.000
_cell.length_c   1.000
_cell.angle_alpha   90.00
_cell.angle_beta   90.00
_cell.angle_gamma   90.00
#
_symmetry.space_group_name_H-M   'P 1'
#
loop_
_entity.id
_entity.type
_entity.pdbx_description
1 polymer ?
#
loop_
_entity_poly.entity_id
_entity_poly.type
_entity_poly.pdbx_seq_one_letter_code
_entity_poly.pdbx_strand_id
1 'polypeptide(L)'
;MKRINTNSEIEVGNLIYPNLSYKINGILFQAHNELGRYSREKQYGDFIEDRLKEENLEYKREISIANTGNKADFLIESKIILELKNVRIITKKDYFQIQRYLQAADIKLGLLVNFRSIGRG
;
A
#
# COMPACT_ATOMS: atom_id res chain seq x y z
N MET A 1 21.98 -19.58 -31.73
CA MET A 1 21.19 -19.20 -30.53
C MET A 1 21.12 -17.67 -30.48
N LYS A 2 19.98 -17.06 -30.83
CA LYS A 2 19.83 -15.60 -30.84
C LYS A 2 19.83 -15.10 -29.39
N ARG A 3 20.83 -14.29 -29.02
CA ARG A 3 20.79 -13.51 -27.78
C ARG A 3 19.68 -12.48 -27.93
N ILE A 4 18.64 -12.60 -27.12
CA ILE A 4 17.58 -11.59 -27.03
C ILE A 4 18.19 -10.40 -26.29
N ASN A 5 18.35 -9.28 -27.00
CA ASN A 5 18.69 -8.00 -26.38
C ASN A 5 17.45 -7.52 -25.61
N THR A 6 17.54 -7.45 -24.29
CA THR A 6 16.48 -6.93 -23.39
C THR A 6 16.41 -5.40 -23.37
N ASN A 7 17.19 -4.71 -24.20
CA ASN A 7 17.15 -3.26 -24.37
C ASN A 7 16.11 -2.80 -25.40
N SER A 8 15.02 -3.56 -25.60
CA SER A 8 13.80 -2.89 -26.03
C SER A 8 13.41 -1.99 -24.87
N GLU A 9 13.50 -0.67 -25.05
CA GLU A 9 12.76 0.29 -24.23
C GLU A 9 11.29 -0.14 -24.32
N ILE A 10 10.89 -1.02 -23.40
CA ILE A 10 9.50 -1.13 -23.03
C ILE A 10 9.20 0.27 -22.54
N GLU A 11 8.32 1.00 -23.22
CA GLU A 11 7.64 2.13 -22.60
C GLU A 11 6.95 1.58 -21.37
N VAL A 12 7.68 1.55 -20.25
CA VAL A 12 7.12 1.37 -18.93
C VAL A 12 6.27 2.61 -18.79
N GLY A 13 4.96 2.48 -19.02
CA GLY A 13 4.02 3.58 -18.85
C GLY A 13 4.35 4.29 -17.53
N ASN A 14 4.36 5.63 -17.55
CA ASN A 14 4.88 6.45 -16.45
C ASN A 14 4.46 5.91 -15.08
N LEU A 15 5.41 5.33 -14.35
CA LEU A 15 5.17 4.78 -13.02
C LEU A 15 4.91 5.93 -12.05
N ILE A 16 3.78 5.88 -11.35
CA ILE A 16 3.39 6.93 -10.40
C ILE A 16 4.22 6.75 -9.12
N TYR A 17 5.00 7.77 -8.75
CA TYR A 17 5.84 7.83 -7.55
C TYR A 17 6.74 6.59 -7.33
N PRO A 18 7.66 6.27 -8.25
CA PRO A 18 8.46 5.04 -8.21
C PRO A 18 9.28 4.89 -6.92
N ASN A 19 10.01 5.94 -6.53
CA ASN A 19 10.90 5.92 -5.36
C ASN A 19 10.13 5.79 -4.05
N LEU A 20 9.01 6.51 -3.92
CA LEU A 20 8.19 6.45 -2.71
C LEU A 20 7.49 5.09 -2.61
N SER A 21 6.98 4.56 -3.73
CA SER A 21 6.37 3.23 -3.78
C SER A 21 7.37 2.14 -3.43
N TYR A 22 8.62 2.26 -3.89
CA TYR A 22 9.70 1.32 -3.54
C TYR A 22 9.96 1.30 -2.02
N LYS A 23 10.07 2.47 -1.39
CA LYS A 23 10.25 2.58 0.08
C LYS A 23 9.07 1.98 0.83
N ILE A 24 7.83 2.36 0.47
CA ILE A 24 6.62 1.84 1.13
C ILE A 24 6.54 0.31 0.98
N ASN A 25 6.81 -0.22 -0.21
CA ASN A 25 6.84 -1.67 -0.41
C ASN A 25 7.88 -2.35 0.48
N GLY A 26 9.08 -1.78 0.63
CA GLY A 26 10.10 -2.27 1.57
C GLY A 26 9.57 -2.38 3.01
N ILE A 27 8.89 -1.34 3.49
CA ILE A 27 8.24 -1.33 4.82
C ILE A 27 7.17 -2.42 4.92
N LEU A 28 6.32 -2.58 3.90
CA LEU A 28 5.27 -3.60 3.89
C LEU A 28 5.86 -5.03 3.92
N PHE A 29 6.95 -5.27 3.19
CA PHE A 29 7.65 -6.56 3.24
C PHE A 29 8.26 -6.84 4.61
N GLN A 30 8.89 -5.84 5.24
CA GLN A 30 9.38 -5.98 6.61
C GLN A 30 8.24 -6.31 7.58
N ALA A 31 7.11 -5.59 7.48
CA ALA A 31 5.95 -5.85 8.32
C ALA A 31 5.42 -7.28 8.14
N HIS A 32 5.38 -7.79 6.90
CA HIS A 32 4.98 -9.16 6.62
C HIS A 32 5.92 -10.18 7.27
N ASN A 33 7.23 -9.97 7.17
CA ASN A 33 8.25 -10.88 7.67
C ASN A 33 8.30 -10.92 9.21
N GLU A 34 8.17 -9.76 9.86
CA GLU A 34 8.27 -9.65 11.32
C GLU A 34 7.00 -10.11 12.05
N LEU A 35 5.82 -9.73 11.55
CA LEU A 35 4.56 -9.94 12.26
C LEU A 35 3.88 -11.27 11.93
N GLY A 36 4.16 -11.83 10.74
CA GLY A 36 3.57 -13.07 10.26
C GLY A 36 2.03 -13.06 10.14
N ARG A 37 1.48 -14.16 9.61
CA ARG A 37 0.08 -14.23 9.12
C ARG A 37 -1.04 -14.09 10.15
N TYR A 38 -0.72 -14.15 11.45
CA TYR A 38 -1.72 -14.14 12.53
C TYR A 38 -1.93 -12.77 13.16
N SER A 39 -1.16 -11.77 12.72
CA SER A 39 -1.25 -10.41 13.24
C SER A 39 -2.51 -9.70 12.75
N ARG A 40 -3.12 -8.91 13.63
CA ARG A 40 -4.29 -8.08 13.31
C ARG A 40 -3.87 -6.87 12.48
N GLU A 41 -4.80 -6.31 11.71
CA GLU A 41 -4.55 -5.10 10.90
C GLU A 41 -3.97 -3.96 11.74
N LYS A 42 -4.47 -3.75 12.97
CA LYS A 42 -3.91 -2.76 13.90
C LYS A 42 -2.41 -2.96 14.16
N GLN A 43 -1.96 -4.20 14.35
CA GLN A 43 -0.56 -4.50 14.61
C GLN A 43 0.33 -4.22 13.39
N TYR A 44 -0.18 -4.52 12.19
CA TYR A 44 0.48 -4.12 10.95
C TYR A 44 0.57 -2.59 10.84
N GLY A 45 -0.53 -1.88 11.14
CA GLY A 45 -0.55 -0.42 11.16
C GLY A 45 0.46 0.17 12.13
N ASP A 46 0.53 -0.34 13.37
CA ASP A 46 1.49 0.11 14.38
C ASP A 46 2.95 -0.09 13.90
N PHE A 47 3.27 -1.25 13.35
CA PHE A 47 4.61 -1.52 12.82
C PHE A 47 4.96 -0.62 11.62
N ILE A 48 4.03 -0.47 10.67
CA ILE A 48 4.23 0.38 9.50
C ILE A 48 4.44 1.84 9.92
N GLU A 49 3.67 2.32 10.89
CA GLU A 49 3.82 3.66 11.44
C GLU A 49 5.24 3.90 12.00
N ASP A 50 5.77 2.95 12.78
CA ASP A 50 7.12 3.07 13.34
C ASP A 50 8.19 3.08 12.23
N ARG A 51 8.06 2.26 11.19
CA ARG A 51 8.98 2.28 10.05
C ARG A 51 8.88 3.55 9.21
N LEU A 52 7.68 4.12 9.05
CA LEU A 52 7.51 5.42 8.38
C LEU A 52 8.23 6.54 9.14
N LYS A 53 8.18 6.53 10.48
CA LYS A 53 8.94 7.47 11.32
C LYS A 53 10.46 7.30 11.14
N GLU A 54 10.95 6.06 11.17
CA GLU A 54 12.38 5.75 10.99
C GLU A 54 12.91 6.21 9.61
N GLU A 55 12.11 6.02 8.57
CA GLU A 55 12.41 6.46 7.19
C GLU A 55 12.20 7.97 6.97
N ASN A 56 11.77 8.72 8.00
CA ASN A 56 11.42 10.14 7.95
C ASN A 56 10.42 10.47 6.84
N LEU A 57 9.42 9.61 6.65
CA LEU A 57 8.32 9.84 5.71
C LEU A 57 7.17 10.53 6.42
N GLU A 58 6.64 11.61 5.85
CA GLU A 58 5.44 12.26 6.38
C GLU A 58 4.21 11.35 6.18
N TYR A 59 3.37 11.23 7.19
CA TYR A 59 2.11 10.50 7.07
C TYR A 59 1.01 11.07 7.97
N LYS A 60 -0.23 10.75 7.61
CA LYS A 60 -1.42 10.88 8.46
C LYS A 60 -2.04 9.50 8.63
N ARG A 61 -2.26 9.10 9.88
CA ARG A 61 -2.84 7.81 10.24
C ARG A 61 -4.35 7.92 10.51
N GLU A 62 -5.12 6.91 10.11
CA GLU A 62 -6.58 6.83 10.31
C GLU A 62 -7.34 8.09 9.86
N ILE A 63 -6.99 8.60 8.67
CA ILE A 63 -7.52 9.86 8.15
C ILE A 63 -8.90 9.67 7.53
N SER A 64 -9.87 10.47 7.98
CA SER A 64 -11.18 10.57 7.32
C SER A 64 -11.01 11.16 5.92
N ILE A 65 -11.39 10.40 4.89
CA ILE A 65 -11.36 10.88 3.51
C ILE A 65 -12.74 11.46 3.16
N ALA A 66 -12.79 12.80 3.13
CA ALA A 66 -14.00 13.58 2.85
C ALA A 66 -15.22 13.10 3.66
N ASN A 67 -16.41 13.11 3.06
CA ASN A 67 -17.67 12.66 3.67
C ASN A 67 -17.98 11.18 3.38
N THR A 68 -16.97 10.36 3.10
CA THR A 68 -17.19 8.93 2.77
C THR A 68 -17.62 8.10 3.97
N GLY A 69 -17.52 8.65 5.20
CA GLY A 69 -17.78 7.93 6.45
C GLY A 69 -16.73 6.87 6.80
N ASN A 70 -15.72 6.67 5.94
CA ASN A 70 -14.65 5.71 6.15
C ASN A 70 -13.31 6.45 6.33
N LYS A 71 -12.37 5.78 7.00
CA LYS A 71 -11.01 6.25 7.21
C LYS A 71 -10.05 5.45 6.35
N ALA A 72 -9.07 6.11 5.76
CA ALA A 72 -7.92 5.42 5.18
C ALA A 72 -6.89 5.16 6.29
N ASP A 73 -6.21 4.01 6.23
CA ASP A 73 -5.21 3.67 7.25
C ASP A 73 -4.05 4.67 7.24
N PHE A 74 -3.52 5.00 6.07
CA PHE A 74 -2.48 6.02 5.91
C PHE A 74 -2.66 6.88 4.66
N LEU A 75 -2.33 8.16 4.79
CA LEU A 75 -1.96 9.05 3.70
C LEU A 75 -0.48 9.42 3.86
N ILE A 76 0.37 8.97 2.94
CA ILE A 76 1.83 9.11 3.01
C ILE A 76 2.28 10.18 2.02
N GLU A 77 3.11 11.12 2.47
CA GLU A 77 3.71 12.22 1.69
C GLU A 77 2.68 13.07 0.93
N SER A 78 1.42 13.09 1.41
CA SER A 78 0.27 13.65 0.70
C SER A 78 0.11 13.15 -0.76
N LYS A 79 0.59 11.94 -1.06
CA LYS A 79 0.71 11.40 -2.43
C LYS A 79 0.15 9.99 -2.59
N ILE A 80 0.22 9.16 -1.55
CA ILE A 80 -0.18 7.75 -1.64
C ILE A 80 -1.13 7.44 -0.49
N ILE A 81 -2.28 6.88 -0.83
CA ILE A 81 -3.19 6.27 0.15
C ILE A 81 -2.79 4.81 0.31
N LEU A 82 -2.59 4.36 1.55
CA LEU A 82 -2.34 2.96 1.87
C LEU A 82 -3.51 2.43 2.71
N GLU A 83 -4.09 1.33 2.25
CA GLU A 83 -5.20 0.61 2.89
C GLU A 83 -4.75 -0.84 3.15
N LEU A 84 -4.85 -1.26 4.40
CA LEU A 84 -4.45 -2.56 4.89
C LEU A 84 -5.67 -3.49 4.99
N LYS A 85 -5.46 -4.76 4.67
CA LYS A 85 -6.44 -5.82 4.85
C LYS A 85 -5.79 -7.06 5.45
N ASN A 86 -6.55 -7.82 6.23
CA ASN A 86 -6.24 -9.20 6.61
C ASN A 86 -7.44 -10.11 6.33
N VAL A 87 -7.79 -10.24 5.05
CA VAL A 87 -9.01 -10.92 4.58
C VAL A 87 -8.66 -12.06 3.62
N ARG A 88 -9.54 -13.08 3.47
CA ARG A 88 -9.26 -14.22 2.56
C ARG A 88 -9.02 -13.76 1.12
N ILE A 89 -9.89 -12.87 0.66
CA ILE A 89 -9.96 -12.42 -0.73
C ILE A 89 -10.32 -10.94 -0.68
N ILE A 90 -9.56 -10.12 -1.42
CA ILE A 90 -9.94 -8.73 -1.70
C ILE A 90 -11.17 -8.75 -2.62
N THR A 91 -12.18 -7.97 -2.28
CA THR A 91 -13.43 -7.90 -3.04
C THR A 91 -13.50 -6.63 -3.89
N LYS A 92 -14.50 -6.58 -4.79
CA LYS A 92 -14.82 -5.33 -5.52
C LYS A 92 -15.18 -4.17 -4.60
N LYS A 93 -15.73 -4.44 -3.40
CA LYS A 93 -16.08 -3.38 -2.44
C LYS A 93 -14.83 -2.65 -1.94
N ASP A 94 -13.76 -3.39 -1.66
CA ASP A 94 -12.47 -2.84 -1.23
C ASP A 94 -11.84 -1.98 -2.33
N TYR A 95 -11.90 -2.46 -3.58
CA TYR A 95 -11.44 -1.69 -4.73
C TYR A 95 -12.24 -0.39 -4.93
N PHE A 96 -13.58 -0.45 -4.84
CA PHE A 96 -14.39 0.76 -4.93
C PHE A 96 -14.17 1.71 -3.76
N GLN A 97 -13.84 1.20 -2.57
CA GLN A 97 -13.48 2.02 -1.42
C GLN A 97 -12.24 2.87 -1.71
N ILE A 98 -11.15 2.23 -2.17
CA ILE A 98 -9.92 2.97 -2.49
C ILE A 98 -10.13 3.94 -3.66
N GLN A 99 -10.90 3.57 -4.69
CA GLN A 99 -11.23 4.49 -5.79
C GLN A 99 -11.96 5.75 -5.30
N ARG A 100 -12.93 5.61 -4.38
CA ARG A 100 -13.61 6.78 -3.79
C ARG A 100 -12.63 7.67 -3.03
N TYR A 101 -11.67 7.07 -2.31
CA TYR A 101 -10.67 7.85 -1.61
C TYR A 101 -9.78 8.65 -2.55
N LEU A 102 -9.29 8.02 -3.62
CA LEU A 102 -8.47 8.67 -4.63
C LEU A 102 -9.18 9.87 -5.27
N GLN A 103 -10.45 9.68 -5.66
CA GLN A 103 -11.26 10.75 -6.23
C GLN A 103 -11.55 11.87 -5.23
N ALA A 104 -11.91 11.53 -3.99
CA ALA A 104 -12.31 12.52 -2.99
C ALA A 104 -11.13 13.33 -2.41
N ALA A 105 -9.92 12.76 -2.45
CA ALA A 105 -8.71 13.40 -1.95
C ALA A 105 -7.81 13.98 -3.05
N ASP A 106 -8.21 13.86 -4.33
CA ASP A 106 -7.39 14.20 -5.50
C ASP A 106 -5.99 13.54 -5.48
N ILE A 107 -5.96 12.25 -5.11
CA ILE A 107 -4.74 11.45 -5.01
C ILE A 107 -4.66 10.47 -6.19
N LYS A 108 -3.46 10.33 -6.76
CA LYS A 108 -3.23 9.54 -7.99
C LYS A 108 -2.95 8.06 -7.76
N LEU A 109 -2.50 7.66 -6.57
CA LEU A 109 -2.09 6.30 -6.28
C LEU A 109 -2.62 5.81 -4.93
N GLY A 110 -3.24 4.63 -4.96
CA GLY A 110 -3.68 3.89 -3.79
C GLY A 110 -3.04 2.50 -3.76
N LEU A 111 -2.52 2.11 -2.59
CA LEU A 111 -1.98 0.78 -2.33
C LEU A 111 -2.98 0.02 -1.45
N LEU A 112 -3.59 -1.03 -2.00
CA LEU A 112 -4.48 -1.93 -1.27
C LEU A 112 -3.72 -3.22 -0.96
N VAL A 113 -3.33 -3.42 0.30
CA VAL A 113 -2.41 -4.48 0.71
C VAL A 113 -3.12 -5.49 1.57
N ASN A 114 -3.16 -6.75 1.14
CA ASN A 114 -3.71 -7.85 1.95
C ASN A 114 -2.57 -8.67 2.57
N PHE A 115 -2.42 -8.57 3.89
CA PHE A 115 -1.40 -9.28 4.65
C PHE A 115 -1.74 -10.74 4.95
N ARG A 116 -2.93 -11.21 4.57
CA ARG A 116 -3.28 -12.60 4.76
C ARG A 116 -2.38 -13.51 3.93
N SER A 117 -1.50 -14.23 4.59
CA SER A 117 -0.76 -15.35 3.98
C SER A 117 -1.59 -16.63 4.07
N ILE A 118 -1.84 -17.25 2.91
CA ILE A 118 -2.28 -18.64 2.87
C ILE A 118 -1.03 -19.46 3.20
N GLY A 119 -1.00 -20.08 4.38
CA GLY A 119 0.06 -21.02 4.70
C GLY A 119 0.18 -22.05 3.58
N ARG A 120 1.37 -22.20 2.99
CA ARG A 120 1.68 -23.42 2.25
C ARG A 120 1.68 -24.53 3.30
N GLY A 121 0.56 -25.26 3.37
CA GLY A 121 0.50 -26.54 4.06
C GLY A 121 1.33 -27.57 3.31
#